data_AF-A0A2S0JM60-F1
#
_entry.id   AF-A0A2S0JM60-F1
#
_cell.length_a   1.000
_cell.length_b   1.000
_cell.length_c   1.000
_cell.angle_alpha   90.00
_cell.angle_beta   90.00
_cell.angle_gamma   90.00
#
_symmetry.space_group_name_H-M   'P 1'
#
loop_
_entity.id
_entity.type
_entity.pdbx_description
1 polymer ?
#
loop_
_entity_poly.entity_id
_entity_poly.type
_entity_poly.pdbx_seq_one_letter_code
_entity_poly.pdbx_strand_id
1 'polypeptide(L)'
;MITNMPTTVEGAKLQLTQEQEARFRVVYRKTKDEQGAYFADLWNPETDYTDEFIIVPLRSVYDSVTDPLDIGTTFANVEGSTHDPRHGVSSWIQLLKVCLQNEYDVTSCCAEQNKIYIGDSQDGSDDKTRGFSCNDTIVGGHVILQATNSSSVDEGGYVHLLPICHKHNTFRYTGGTGAGYYMKLEREMKAVKLKSYFQLSALVEE
;
A
#
# COMPACT_ATOMS: atom_id res chain seq x y z
N MET A 1 -19.28 0.78 -8.42
CA MET A 1 -19.65 -0.24 -9.44
C MET A 1 -18.54 -1.29 -9.53
N ILE A 2 -18.87 -2.59 -9.64
CA ILE A 2 -17.88 -3.63 -9.91
C ILE A 2 -17.54 -3.62 -11.39
N THR A 3 -16.28 -3.39 -11.71
CA THR A 3 -15.75 -3.34 -13.07
C THR A 3 -14.77 -4.48 -13.25
N ASN A 4 -15.08 -5.42 -14.14
CA ASN A 4 -14.19 -6.54 -14.44
C ASN A 4 -13.15 -6.12 -15.48
N MET A 5 -12.15 -5.39 -15.02
CA MET A 5 -11.07 -4.94 -15.88
C MET A 5 -10.17 -6.07 -16.35
N PRO A 6 -9.51 -5.91 -17.51
CA PRO A 6 -8.60 -6.91 -18.03
C PRO A 6 -7.49 -7.19 -17.01
N THR A 7 -7.04 -8.44 -17.00
CA THR A 7 -5.92 -8.88 -16.17
C THR A 7 -4.60 -8.47 -16.83
N THR A 8 -3.66 -7.94 -16.05
CA THR A 8 -2.30 -7.67 -16.54
C THR A 8 -1.54 -8.99 -16.74
N VAL A 9 -0.51 -8.97 -17.61
CA VAL A 9 0.37 -10.14 -17.81
C VAL A 9 0.95 -10.64 -16.49
N GLU A 10 1.33 -9.71 -15.60
CA GLU A 10 1.91 -10.03 -14.31
C GLU A 10 0.86 -10.47 -13.30
N GLY A 11 -0.33 -9.86 -13.31
CA GLY A 11 -1.46 -10.28 -12.50
C GLY A 11 -1.88 -11.72 -12.78
N ALA A 12 -1.83 -12.15 -14.05
CA ALA A 12 -2.09 -13.53 -14.43
C ALA A 12 -1.13 -14.52 -13.73
N LYS A 13 0.13 -14.13 -13.49
CA LYS A 13 1.14 -14.98 -12.84
C LYS A 13 0.87 -15.26 -11.36
N LEU A 14 0.04 -14.46 -10.68
CA LEU A 14 -0.31 -14.68 -9.28
C LEU A 14 -1.06 -16.00 -9.01
N GLN A 15 -1.57 -16.66 -10.05
CA GLN A 15 -2.33 -17.92 -9.98
C GLN A 15 -3.37 -17.97 -8.84
N LEU A 16 -4.08 -16.85 -8.62
CA LEU A 16 -5.10 -16.74 -7.58
C LEU A 16 -6.23 -17.75 -7.82
N THR A 17 -6.72 -18.39 -6.76
CA THR A 17 -7.93 -19.21 -6.82
C THR A 17 -9.16 -18.34 -7.07
N GLN A 18 -10.27 -18.93 -7.51
CA GLN A 18 -11.52 -18.19 -7.73
C GLN A 18 -12.02 -17.49 -6.45
N GLU A 19 -11.84 -18.12 -5.29
CA GLU A 19 -12.16 -17.53 -3.99
C GLU A 19 -11.24 -16.33 -3.67
N GLN A 20 -9.95 -16.44 -3.98
CA GLN A 20 -9.00 -15.34 -3.85
C GLN A 20 -9.31 -14.20 -4.82
N GLU A 21 -9.70 -14.49 -6.07
CA GLU A 21 -10.09 -13.45 -7.03
C GLU A 21 -11.36 -12.70 -6.61
N ALA A 22 -12.34 -13.42 -6.05
CA ALA A 22 -13.54 -12.79 -5.53
C ALA A 22 -13.24 -11.85 -4.36
N ARG A 23 -12.24 -12.19 -3.54
CA ARG A 23 -11.88 -11.45 -2.31
C ARG A 23 -10.87 -10.33 -2.54
N PHE A 24 -9.89 -10.54 -3.39
CA PHE A 24 -8.84 -9.57 -3.67
C PHE A 24 -9.27 -8.64 -4.80
N ARG A 25 -10.12 -7.68 -4.42
CA ARG A 25 -10.49 -6.53 -5.24
C ARG A 25 -10.05 -5.25 -4.55
N VAL A 26 -9.76 -4.24 -5.35
CA VAL A 26 -9.36 -2.91 -4.90
C VAL A 26 -10.42 -1.90 -5.30
N VAL A 27 -10.57 -0.88 -4.47
CA VAL A 27 -11.54 0.21 -4.61
C VAL A 27 -10.77 1.47 -4.95
N TYR A 28 -11.24 2.16 -5.98
CA TYR A 28 -10.81 3.50 -6.35
C TYR A 28 -11.95 4.48 -6.15
N ARG A 29 -11.65 5.69 -5.67
CA ARG A 29 -12.61 6.80 -5.59
C ARG A 29 -12.34 7.78 -6.71
N LYS A 30 -13.37 8.13 -7.47
CA LYS A 30 -13.28 9.12 -8.54
C LYS A 30 -12.80 10.47 -8.00
N THR A 31 -11.99 11.18 -8.76
CA THR A 31 -11.67 12.58 -8.50
C THR A 31 -12.92 13.45 -8.69
N LYS A 32 -12.93 14.66 -8.12
CA LYS A 32 -14.10 15.57 -8.19
C LYS A 32 -14.48 15.98 -9.61
N ASP A 33 -13.52 16.00 -10.52
CA ASP A 33 -13.68 16.28 -11.94
C ASP A 33 -13.94 15.01 -12.78
N GLU A 34 -13.99 13.84 -12.13
CA GLU A 34 -14.18 12.53 -12.72
C GLU A 34 -13.22 12.21 -13.89
N GLN A 35 -12.04 12.84 -13.93
CA GLN A 35 -11.02 12.55 -14.94
C GLN A 35 -10.10 11.40 -14.52
N GLY A 36 -9.97 11.16 -13.21
CA GLY A 36 -9.16 10.09 -12.64
C GLY A 36 -9.87 9.41 -11.47
N ALA A 37 -9.26 8.38 -10.92
CA ALA A 37 -9.68 7.83 -9.65
C ALA A 37 -8.46 7.47 -8.80
N TYR A 38 -8.57 7.74 -7.52
CA TYR A 38 -7.49 7.46 -6.59
C TYR A 38 -7.70 6.16 -5.85
N PHE A 39 -6.59 5.49 -5.56
CA PHE A 39 -6.64 4.30 -4.72
C PHE A 39 -7.28 4.66 -3.38
N ALA A 40 -8.39 4.00 -3.06
CA ALA A 40 -9.17 4.31 -1.86
C ALA A 40 -9.05 3.20 -0.81
N ASP A 41 -9.32 1.94 -1.20
CA ASP A 41 -9.44 0.86 -0.23
C ASP A 41 -9.33 -0.55 -0.85
N LEU A 42 -9.31 -1.61 -0.02
CA LEU A 42 -9.75 -2.94 -0.44
C LEU A 42 -11.27 -2.97 -0.55
N TRP A 43 -11.77 -3.81 -1.46
CA TRP A 43 -13.20 -4.01 -1.57
C TRP A 43 -13.78 -4.74 -0.36
N ASN A 44 -14.80 -4.15 0.24
CA ASN A 44 -15.64 -4.74 1.27
C ASN A 44 -17.04 -5.10 0.74
N PRO A 45 -17.46 -6.37 0.74
CA PRO A 45 -18.84 -6.70 0.40
C PRO A 45 -19.88 -6.12 1.38
N GLU A 46 -19.50 -5.72 2.60
CA GLU A 46 -20.40 -5.14 3.61
C GLU A 46 -20.48 -3.60 3.55
N THR A 47 -19.59 -2.94 2.79
CA THR A 47 -19.64 -1.48 2.61
C THR A 47 -20.57 -1.13 1.46
N ASP A 48 -21.46 -0.16 1.69
CA ASP A 48 -22.26 0.42 0.63
C ASP A 48 -21.43 1.45 -0.15
N TYR A 49 -20.80 1.00 -1.23
CA TYR A 49 -20.05 1.86 -2.14
C TYR A 49 -21.01 2.58 -3.09
N THR A 50 -21.04 3.90 -2.98
CA THR A 50 -21.74 4.80 -3.90
C THR A 50 -21.10 4.77 -5.31
N ASP A 51 -21.71 5.47 -6.25
CA ASP A 51 -21.29 5.61 -7.65
C ASP A 51 -19.97 6.39 -7.84
N GLU A 52 -19.48 7.06 -6.79
CA GLU A 52 -18.16 7.67 -6.75
C GLU A 52 -17.02 6.63 -6.67
N PHE A 53 -17.33 5.35 -6.48
CA PHE A 53 -16.34 4.27 -6.35
C PHE A 53 -16.33 3.28 -7.51
N ILE A 54 -15.12 2.84 -7.86
CA ILE A 54 -14.82 1.84 -8.88
C ILE A 54 -14.15 0.67 -8.19
N ILE A 55 -14.65 -0.55 -8.42
CA ILE A 55 -14.11 -1.76 -7.79
C ILE A 55 -13.54 -2.66 -8.88
N VAL A 56 -12.24 -2.95 -8.84
CA VAL A 56 -11.54 -3.76 -9.86
C VAL A 56 -10.80 -4.96 -9.27
N PRO A 57 -10.58 -6.04 -10.04
CA PRO A 57 -9.74 -7.17 -9.60
C PRO A 57 -8.30 -6.74 -9.28
N LEU A 58 -7.69 -7.34 -8.26
CA LEU A 58 -6.26 -7.10 -7.95
C LEU A 58 -5.35 -7.40 -9.15
N ARG A 59 -5.66 -8.45 -9.92
CA ARG A 59 -4.89 -8.84 -11.11
C ARG A 59 -4.90 -7.79 -12.24
N SER A 60 -5.80 -6.82 -12.18
CA SER A 60 -5.84 -5.69 -13.12
C SER A 60 -4.89 -4.56 -12.73
N VAL A 61 -4.42 -4.54 -11.48
CA VAL A 61 -3.55 -3.48 -10.93
C VAL A 61 -2.21 -4.00 -10.42
N TYR A 62 -2.03 -5.32 -10.33
CA TYR A 62 -0.74 -5.91 -9.98
C TYR A 62 0.27 -5.71 -11.10
N ASP A 63 1.43 -5.13 -10.75
CA ASP A 63 2.54 -4.90 -11.68
C ASP A 63 3.64 -5.93 -11.45
N SER A 64 4.28 -5.97 -10.28
CA SER A 64 5.37 -6.90 -10.02
C SER A 64 5.72 -6.95 -8.52
N VAL A 65 6.83 -7.57 -8.19
CA VAL A 65 7.62 -7.24 -7.00
C VAL A 65 8.83 -6.40 -7.41
N THR A 66 9.37 -5.60 -6.50
CA THR A 66 10.62 -4.85 -6.76
C THR A 66 11.83 -5.79 -6.80
N ASP A 67 12.97 -5.26 -7.26
CA ASP A 67 14.27 -5.82 -6.87
C ASP A 67 14.42 -5.76 -5.33
N PRO A 68 15.28 -6.60 -4.72
CA PRO A 68 15.55 -6.54 -3.29
C PRO A 68 15.98 -5.14 -2.86
N LEU A 69 15.35 -4.63 -1.80
CA LEU A 69 15.65 -3.34 -1.19
C LEU A 69 16.64 -3.54 -0.05
N ASP A 70 17.69 -2.73 -0.01
CA ASP A 70 18.73 -2.81 1.01
C ASP A 70 18.23 -2.37 2.40
N ILE A 71 18.90 -2.87 3.44
CA ILE A 71 18.75 -2.37 4.81
C ILE A 71 19.01 -0.86 4.83
N GLY A 72 18.16 -0.11 5.54
CA GLY A 72 18.26 1.35 5.62
C GLY A 72 17.53 2.08 4.49
N THR A 73 17.01 1.38 3.47
CA THR A 73 16.15 1.98 2.44
C THR A 73 15.01 2.74 3.11
N THR A 74 14.85 4.02 2.76
CA THR A 74 13.80 4.86 3.33
C THR A 74 12.47 4.59 2.64
N PHE A 75 11.39 4.76 3.39
CA PHE A 75 10.03 4.75 2.85
C PHE A 75 9.08 5.52 3.76
N ALA A 76 8.03 6.09 3.17
CA ALA A 76 7.00 6.82 3.89
C ALA A 76 5.62 6.29 3.52
N ASN A 77 4.63 6.48 4.40
CA ASN A 77 3.26 6.08 4.08
C ASN A 77 2.68 6.97 2.99
N VAL A 78 1.79 6.41 2.17
CA VAL A 78 0.94 7.20 1.27
C VAL A 78 -0.09 7.96 2.11
N GLU A 79 -0.23 9.27 1.90
CA GLU A 79 -1.24 10.07 2.61
C GLU A 79 -2.65 9.62 2.27
N GLY A 80 -3.52 9.63 3.29
CA GLY A 80 -4.88 9.11 3.15
C GLY A 80 -4.97 7.58 3.13
N SER A 81 -3.85 6.85 3.04
CA SER A 81 -3.86 5.42 3.31
C SER A 81 -4.08 5.19 4.81
N THR A 82 -5.12 4.43 5.14
CA THR A 82 -5.44 4.10 6.53
C THR A 82 -5.05 2.66 6.87
N HIS A 83 -5.41 2.21 8.08
CA HIS A 83 -5.30 0.85 8.57
C HIS A 83 -5.49 -0.21 7.47
N ASP A 84 -4.77 -1.32 7.57
CA ASP A 84 -5.04 -2.49 6.74
C ASP A 84 -6.50 -2.92 6.94
N PRO A 85 -7.33 -2.81 5.89
CA PRO A 85 -8.75 -3.08 5.98
C PRO A 85 -8.94 -4.55 6.37
N ARG A 86 -9.77 -4.79 7.39
CA ARG A 86 -10.09 -6.15 7.82
C ARG A 86 -11.44 -6.51 7.21
N HIS A 87 -11.44 -7.20 6.07
CA HIS A 87 -12.66 -7.81 5.53
C HIS A 87 -12.57 -9.33 5.63
N GLY A 88 -13.17 -9.88 6.68
CA GLY A 88 -13.06 -11.30 7.00
C GLY A 88 -11.60 -11.70 7.23
N VAL A 89 -11.07 -12.58 6.38
CA VAL A 89 -9.65 -12.95 6.39
C VAL A 89 -8.78 -12.05 5.52
N SER A 90 -9.35 -11.34 4.54
CA SER A 90 -8.62 -10.65 3.48
C SER A 90 -8.11 -9.28 3.90
N SER A 91 -6.80 -9.10 3.76
CA SER A 91 -6.04 -7.93 4.17
C SER A 91 -4.75 -7.82 3.33
N TRP A 92 -4.11 -6.65 3.32
CA TRP A 92 -2.84 -6.44 2.61
C TRP A 92 -1.76 -7.42 3.05
N ILE A 93 -1.74 -7.77 4.33
CA ILE A 93 -0.80 -8.76 4.84
C ILE A 93 -1.02 -10.15 4.22
N GLN A 94 -2.24 -10.49 3.80
CA GLN A 94 -2.47 -11.73 3.04
C GLN A 94 -1.92 -11.65 1.62
N LEU A 95 -2.06 -10.51 0.95
CA LEU A 95 -1.45 -10.32 -0.37
C LEU A 95 0.08 -10.44 -0.28
N LEU A 96 0.69 -9.79 0.71
CA LEU A 96 2.12 -9.90 0.97
C LEU A 96 2.53 -11.36 1.23
N LYS A 97 1.72 -12.13 1.96
CA LYS A 97 1.93 -13.56 2.15
C LYS A 97 1.92 -14.33 0.83
N VAL A 98 0.92 -14.09 -0.02
CA VAL A 98 0.84 -14.74 -1.35
C VAL A 98 2.07 -14.41 -2.20
N CYS A 99 2.50 -13.15 -2.21
CA CYS A 99 3.57 -12.69 -3.11
C CYS A 99 4.99 -13.00 -2.59
N LEU A 100 5.21 -12.98 -1.27
CA LEU A 100 6.57 -12.89 -0.71
C LEU A 100 6.90 -13.95 0.35
N GLN A 101 5.94 -14.67 0.95
CA GLN A 101 6.20 -15.50 2.14
C GLN A 101 7.21 -16.65 1.92
N ASN A 102 7.41 -17.07 0.66
CA ASN A 102 8.36 -18.14 0.34
C ASN A 102 9.82 -17.65 0.29
N GLU A 103 10.03 -16.34 0.16
CA GLU A 103 11.36 -15.72 0.04
C GLU A 103 11.69 -14.79 1.22
N TYR A 104 10.69 -14.14 1.81
CA TYR A 104 10.88 -13.11 2.85
C TYR A 104 9.92 -13.27 4.03
N ASP A 105 10.38 -12.87 5.22
CA ASP A 105 9.52 -12.78 6.41
C ASP A 105 8.56 -11.60 6.29
N VAL A 106 7.29 -11.92 6.07
CA VAL A 106 6.16 -10.98 6.09
C VAL A 106 5.36 -11.04 7.38
N THR A 107 5.78 -11.83 8.37
CA THR A 107 5.07 -12.00 9.66
C THR A 107 5.56 -11.05 10.75
N SER A 108 6.62 -10.28 10.46
CA SER A 108 7.15 -9.22 11.32
C SER A 108 7.20 -7.88 10.58
N CYS A 109 7.27 -6.78 11.32
CA CYS A 109 7.40 -5.43 10.75
C CYS A 109 8.75 -5.31 10.04
N CYS A 110 8.81 -4.79 8.81
CA CYS A 110 10.06 -4.56 8.10
C CYS A 110 10.73 -3.22 8.42
N ALA A 111 10.05 -2.34 9.15
CA ALA A 111 10.60 -1.07 9.59
C ALA A 111 11.42 -1.26 10.87
N GLU A 112 12.46 -0.45 11.04
CA GLU A 112 13.21 -0.41 12.30
C GLU A 112 12.29 -0.30 13.52
N GLN A 113 12.50 -1.20 14.47
CA GLN A 113 11.64 -1.31 15.64
C GLN A 113 11.61 -0.03 16.48
N ASN A 114 10.42 0.25 17.01
CA ASN A 114 10.15 1.25 18.04
C ASN A 114 10.51 2.70 17.67
N LYS A 115 10.67 3.02 16.39
CA LYS A 115 11.02 4.38 15.95
C LYS A 115 10.44 4.75 14.60
N ILE A 116 10.20 6.06 14.44
CA ILE A 116 9.99 6.75 13.16
C ILE A 116 11.02 7.87 13.03
N TYR A 117 11.21 8.35 11.81
CA TYR A 117 12.08 9.48 11.48
C TYR A 117 11.23 10.69 11.09
N ILE A 118 11.57 11.86 11.63
CA ILE A 118 10.80 13.09 11.40
C ILE A 118 11.00 13.56 9.95
N GLY A 119 9.90 13.75 9.23
CA GLY A 119 9.92 14.26 7.86
C GLY A 119 10.43 15.69 7.77
N ASP A 120 11.00 16.06 6.63
CA ASP A 120 11.59 17.38 6.35
C ASP A 120 12.81 17.75 7.22
N SER A 121 13.45 16.75 7.84
CA SER A 121 14.77 16.90 8.46
C SER A 121 15.83 17.16 7.38
N GLN A 122 15.85 18.37 6.82
CA GLN A 122 16.87 18.84 5.86
C GLN A 122 18.24 19.06 6.52
N ASP A 123 18.31 19.00 7.85
CA ASP A 123 19.56 19.12 8.59
C ASP A 123 20.27 17.77 8.56
N GLY A 124 21.19 17.60 7.62
CA GLY A 124 22.02 16.40 7.42
C GLY A 124 23.03 16.12 8.54
N SER A 125 22.69 16.41 9.80
CA SER A 125 23.59 16.28 10.94
C SER A 125 23.10 15.38 12.08
N ASP A 126 21.87 14.88 12.06
CA ASP A 126 21.44 13.67 12.79
C ASP A 126 19.95 13.43 12.49
N ASP A 127 19.59 12.20 12.16
CA ASP A 127 18.21 11.80 11.97
C ASP A 127 17.40 12.04 13.26
N LYS A 128 16.50 13.02 13.25
CA LYS A 128 15.58 13.21 14.38
C LYS A 128 14.57 12.08 14.39
N THR A 129 14.57 11.30 15.46
CA THR A 129 13.66 10.17 15.62
C THR A 129 12.61 10.43 16.70
N ARG A 130 11.48 9.74 16.57
CA ARG A 130 10.48 9.65 17.63
C ARG A 130 10.22 8.19 17.97
N GLY A 131 10.42 7.85 19.24
CA GLY A 131 10.21 6.51 19.75
C GLY A 131 8.74 6.21 20.03
N PHE A 132 8.35 4.95 19.88
CA PHE A 132 7.08 4.40 20.31
C PHE A 132 7.20 2.89 20.50
N SER A 133 6.23 2.24 21.13
CA SER A 133 6.22 0.76 21.24
C SER A 133 5.49 0.15 20.05
N CYS A 134 6.19 -0.67 19.26
CA CYS A 134 5.56 -1.58 18.31
C CYS A 134 4.67 -2.56 19.07
N ASN A 135 3.44 -2.76 18.61
CA ASN A 135 2.59 -3.87 19.03
C ASN A 135 2.46 -4.82 17.84
N ASP A 136 2.57 -6.12 18.09
CA ASP A 136 2.85 -7.22 17.14
C ASP A 136 1.82 -7.45 16.01
N THR A 137 0.83 -6.57 15.84
CA THR A 137 -0.10 -6.66 14.72
C THR A 137 0.56 -6.16 13.44
N ILE A 138 1.02 -7.09 12.62
CA ILE A 138 1.53 -6.79 11.28
C ILE A 138 0.37 -6.58 10.31
N VAL A 139 0.51 -5.52 9.54
CA VAL A 139 -0.39 -5.05 8.51
C VAL A 139 0.40 -4.85 7.22
N GLY A 140 -0.27 -4.85 6.07
CA GLY A 140 0.37 -4.27 4.88
C GLY A 140 0.13 -2.77 4.85
N GLY A 141 1.19 -2.00 4.63
CA GLY A 141 1.12 -0.55 4.48
C GLY A 141 1.38 -0.12 3.04
N HIS A 142 0.64 0.88 2.57
CA HIS A 142 0.94 1.55 1.31
C HIS A 142 2.07 2.54 1.53
N VAL A 143 3.14 2.38 0.76
CA VAL A 143 4.36 3.16 0.94
C VAL A 143 4.88 3.74 -0.36
N ILE A 144 5.61 4.84 -0.20
CA ILE A 144 6.43 5.47 -1.22
C ILE A 144 7.88 5.14 -0.85
N LEU A 145 8.56 4.40 -1.73
CA LEU A 145 9.96 4.03 -1.53
C LEU A 145 10.88 5.23 -1.77
N GLN A 146 12.02 5.26 -1.08
CA GLN A 146 13.01 6.34 -1.08
C GLN A 146 12.48 7.70 -0.59
N ALA A 147 11.27 7.74 -0.02
CA ALA A 147 10.67 8.95 0.49
C ALA A 147 11.06 9.21 1.96
N THR A 148 11.29 10.49 2.27
CA THR A 148 11.53 10.98 3.64
C THR A 148 10.34 11.78 4.19
N ASN A 149 9.22 11.80 3.48
CA ASN A 149 7.96 12.34 3.98
C ASN A 149 6.77 11.65 3.30
N SER A 150 5.63 11.65 3.96
CA SER A 150 4.38 11.17 3.36
C SER A 150 3.95 12.11 2.24
N SER A 151 3.31 11.56 1.21
CA SER A 151 2.64 12.35 0.19
C SER A 151 1.50 11.57 -0.43
N SER A 152 0.64 12.24 -1.19
CA SER A 152 -0.18 11.56 -2.19
C SER A 152 0.72 10.94 -3.27
N VAL A 153 0.22 9.92 -3.95
CA VAL A 153 0.84 9.38 -5.17
C VAL A 153 0.18 10.03 -6.37
N ASP A 154 0.99 10.46 -7.33
CA ASP A 154 0.50 11.05 -8.57
C ASP A 154 -0.37 10.07 -9.36
N GLU A 155 -1.26 10.62 -10.18
CA GLU A 155 -2.11 9.84 -11.06
C GLU A 155 -1.28 8.93 -11.99
N GLY A 156 -1.65 7.65 -12.10
CA GLY A 156 -0.88 6.66 -12.86
C GLY A 156 0.41 6.18 -12.18
N GLY A 157 0.76 6.72 -11.02
CA GLY A 157 1.93 6.32 -10.23
C GLY A 157 1.81 4.92 -9.62
N TYR A 158 2.93 4.44 -9.08
CA TYR A 158 3.00 3.16 -8.38
C TYR A 158 2.85 3.34 -6.88
N VAL A 159 2.11 2.43 -6.27
CA VAL A 159 2.08 2.26 -4.81
C VAL A 159 2.77 0.96 -4.49
N HIS A 160 3.59 0.96 -3.44
CA HIS A 160 4.27 -0.23 -2.95
C HIS A 160 3.60 -0.72 -1.68
N LEU A 161 3.64 -2.03 -1.44
CA LEU A 161 3.21 -2.65 -0.19
C LEU A 161 4.40 -3.26 0.53
N LEU A 162 4.51 -2.96 1.82
CA LEU A 162 5.47 -3.54 2.75
C LEU A 162 4.75 -4.07 4.01
N PRO A 163 5.23 -5.15 4.66
CA PRO A 163 4.72 -5.62 5.93
C PRO A 163 5.23 -4.69 7.05
N ILE A 164 4.35 -3.86 7.59
CA ILE A 164 4.69 -2.95 8.69
C ILE A 164 3.76 -3.20 9.86
N CYS A 165 4.16 -2.85 11.09
CA CYS A 165 3.23 -2.97 12.21
C CYS A 165 2.15 -1.88 12.11
N HIS A 166 1.00 -2.15 12.72
CA HIS A 166 -0.09 -1.17 12.80
C HIS A 166 0.41 0.18 13.31
N LYS A 167 1.31 0.20 14.30
CA LYS A 167 1.83 1.46 14.85
C LYS A 167 2.68 2.24 13.85
N HIS A 168 3.54 1.58 13.07
CA HIS A 168 4.29 2.21 11.98
C HIS A 168 3.38 2.73 10.87
N ASN A 169 2.28 2.03 10.58
CA ASN A 169 1.31 2.46 9.57
C ASN A 169 0.47 3.67 10.02
N THR A 170 0.18 3.77 11.33
CA THR A 170 -0.85 4.71 11.82
C THR A 170 -0.34 5.70 12.86
N PHE A 171 0.97 5.86 13.01
CA PHE A 171 1.52 6.81 13.96
C PHE A 171 1.03 8.23 13.59
N ARG A 172 0.79 9.08 14.59
CA ARG A 172 0.38 10.47 14.36
C ARG A 172 1.52 11.38 14.77
N TYR A 173 2.09 12.08 13.80
CA TYR A 173 3.12 13.09 14.04
C TYR A 173 2.65 14.48 13.61
N THR A 174 2.48 14.71 12.30
CA THR A 174 1.90 15.94 11.73
C THR A 174 0.95 15.57 10.60
N GLY A 175 0.00 16.45 10.24
CA GLY A 175 -0.82 16.26 9.03
C GLY A 175 -1.87 15.14 9.04
N GLY A 176 -1.85 14.22 10.01
CA GLY A 176 -2.86 13.15 10.13
C GLY A 176 -2.28 11.82 10.60
N THR A 177 -3.03 10.74 10.36
CA THR A 177 -2.56 9.37 10.56
C THR A 177 -1.54 9.02 9.48
N GLY A 178 -0.37 8.53 9.87
CA GLY A 178 0.65 8.07 8.92
C GLY A 178 1.52 9.18 8.31
N ALA A 179 1.26 10.45 8.66
CA ALA A 179 1.84 11.60 7.96
C ALA A 179 2.95 12.32 8.75
N GLY A 180 3.85 12.97 8.01
CA GLY A 180 4.93 13.80 8.55
C GLY A 180 6.18 13.04 9.02
N TYR A 181 6.29 11.77 8.66
CA TYR A 181 7.42 10.93 9.05
C TYR A 181 7.73 9.89 7.98
N TYR A 182 8.90 9.29 8.11
CA TYR A 182 9.34 8.17 7.30
C TYR A 182 9.95 7.07 8.18
N MET A 183 10.27 5.95 7.55
CA MET A 183 10.80 4.74 8.16
C MET A 183 11.98 4.25 7.34
N LYS A 184 12.76 3.34 7.95
CA LYS A 184 13.88 2.65 7.29
C LYS A 184 13.70 1.16 7.41
N LEU A 185 14.08 0.43 6.37
CA LEU A 185 14.08 -1.03 6.41
C LEU A 185 15.10 -1.56 7.41
N GLU A 186 14.69 -2.50 8.27
CA GLU A 186 15.59 -3.20 9.20
C GLU A 186 16.22 -4.47 8.60
N ARG A 187 15.69 -4.93 7.48
CA ARG A 187 16.12 -6.13 6.76
C ARG A 187 15.97 -5.94 5.26
N GLU A 188 16.77 -6.68 4.50
CA GLU A 188 16.61 -6.77 3.05
C GLU A 188 15.26 -7.43 2.70
N MET A 189 14.50 -6.82 1.79
CA MET A 189 13.28 -7.44 1.26
C MET A 189 12.78 -6.82 -0.04
N LYS A 190 11.86 -7.50 -0.73
CA LYS A 190 11.12 -6.92 -1.86
C LYS A 190 9.82 -6.27 -1.40
N ALA A 191 9.35 -5.28 -2.15
CA ALA A 191 7.99 -4.73 -2.01
C ALA A 191 7.08 -5.24 -3.13
N VAL A 192 5.78 -5.41 -2.85
CA VAL A 192 4.78 -5.65 -3.90
C VAL A 192 4.48 -4.32 -4.58
N LYS A 193 4.48 -4.29 -5.91
CA LYS A 193 4.27 -3.11 -6.73
C LYS A 193 2.89 -3.17 -7.38
N LEU A 194 2.05 -2.22 -7.03
CA LEU A 194 0.72 -2.04 -7.61
C LEU A 194 0.75 -0.83 -8.55
N LYS A 195 0.30 -1.03 -9.77
CA LYS A 195 0.12 0.00 -10.78
C LYS A 195 -1.19 0.74 -10.54
N SER A 196 -1.15 2.04 -10.84
CA SER A 196 -2.31 2.90 -11.05
C SER A 196 -3.06 3.27 -9.77
N TYR A 197 -2.74 4.44 -9.23
CA TYR A 197 -3.80 5.42 -9.00
C TYR A 197 -4.58 5.56 -10.35
N PHE A 198 -5.79 5.02 -10.41
CA PHE A 198 -6.58 4.83 -11.65
C PHE A 198 -6.67 6.06 -12.55
N GLN A 199 -6.57 5.84 -13.86
CA GLN A 199 -7.04 6.81 -14.87
C GLN A 199 -8.38 6.33 -15.42
N LEU A 200 -9.43 7.16 -15.29
CA LEU A 200 -10.78 6.82 -15.77
C LEU A 200 -10.85 6.74 -17.29
N SER A 201 -10.03 7.52 -18.01
CA SER A 201 -9.96 7.53 -19.47
C SER A 201 -9.60 6.17 -20.09
N ALA A 202 -8.87 5.31 -19.36
CA ALA A 202 -8.52 3.95 -19.80
C ALA A 202 -9.71 2.97 -19.77
N LEU A 203 -10.86 3.37 -19.21
CA LEU A 203 -12.11 2.57 -19.22
C LEU A 203 -12.99 2.84 -20.44
N VAL A 204 -12.67 3.85 -21.25
CA VAL A 204 -13.50 4.32 -22.37
C VAL A 204 -13.01 3.76 -23.72
N GLU A 205 -11.87 3.08 -23.75
CA GLU A 205 -11.42 2.31 -24.92
C GLU A 205 -11.90 0.85 -24.83
N GLU A 206 -13.19 0.64 -25.09
CA GLU A 206 -13.74 -0.57 -25.73
C GLU A 206 -14.75 -0.17 -26.81
#